data_AF-A0A5C8K248-F1
#
_entry.id   AF-A0A5C8K248-F1
#
_cell.length_a   1.000
_cell.length_b   1.000
_cell.length_c   1.000
_cell.angle_alpha   90.00
_cell.angle_beta   90.00
_cell.angle_gamma   90.00
#
_symmetry.space_group_name_H-M   'P 1'
#
loop_
_entity.id
_entity.type
_entity.pdbx_description
1 polymer ?
#
loop_
_entity_poly.entity_id
_entity_poly.type
_entity_poly.pdbx_seq_one_letter_code
_entity_poly.pdbx_strand_id
1 'polypeptide(L)'
;MKITLDTKFMGSSGMITLRDAVGQLRAQDLACTVAGDKVGAKARMFAECVERGFTPLRSEIMAACYVAERDAVTESFERGLITRGELEQAQLALSRRFLGAT
;
A
#
# COMPACT_ATOMS: atom_id res chain seq x y z
N MET A 1 -6.13 3.98 -12.27
CA MET A 1 -4.72 4.37 -12.02
C MET A 1 -3.93 3.20 -11.41
N LYS A 2 -2.66 2.95 -11.78
CA LYS A 2 -1.76 2.01 -11.05
C LYS A 2 -1.25 2.71 -9.79
N ILE A 3 -1.40 2.07 -8.63
CA ILE A 3 -0.94 2.62 -7.35
C ILE A 3 0.54 2.27 -7.17
N THR A 4 1.36 3.27 -6.90
CA THR A 4 2.79 3.12 -6.62
C THR A 4 3.15 3.86 -5.33
N LEU A 5 4.29 3.56 -4.73
CA LEU A 5 4.76 4.28 -3.53
C LEU A 5 5.00 5.77 -3.77
N ASP A 6 5.21 6.18 -5.03
CA ASP A 6 5.41 7.57 -5.43
C ASP A 6 4.10 8.27 -5.85
N THR A 7 2.96 7.59 -5.75
CA THR A 7 1.64 8.18 -6.00
C THR A 7 1.42 9.33 -5.02
N LYS A 8 1.15 10.53 -5.56
CA LYS A 8 0.95 11.76 -4.78
C LYS A 8 -0.52 12.00 -4.48
N PHE A 9 -0.81 12.54 -3.31
CA PHE A 9 -2.16 12.97 -2.92
C PHE A 9 -2.13 14.06 -1.85
N MET A 10 -3.29 14.67 -1.61
CA MET A 10 -3.46 15.69 -0.58
C MET A 10 -3.50 15.05 0.82
N GLY A 11 -2.41 15.19 1.58
CA GLY A 11 -2.35 14.87 3.00
C GLY A 11 -2.66 16.07 3.87
N SER A 12 -2.63 15.87 5.19
CA SER A 12 -2.94 16.92 6.18
C SER A 12 -2.01 18.14 6.11
N SER A 13 -0.79 17.97 5.60
CA SER A 13 0.24 19.02 5.49
C SER A 13 0.55 19.42 4.04
N GLY A 14 -0.35 19.09 3.10
CA GLY A 14 -0.19 19.37 1.67
C GLY A 14 0.06 18.10 0.84
N MET A 15 0.61 18.29 -0.37
CA MET A 15 0.87 17.19 -1.30
C MET A 15 2.00 16.30 -0.79
N ILE A 16 1.72 15.01 -0.59
CA ILE A 16 2.68 14.00 -0.10
C ILE A 16 2.63 12.74 -0.96
N THR A 17 3.65 11.89 -0.89
CA THR A 17 3.63 10.57 -1.53
C THR A 17 2.99 9.52 -0.62
N LEU A 18 2.55 8.40 -1.21
CA LEU A 18 2.12 7.21 -0.46
C LEU A 18 3.21 6.71 0.49
N ARG A 19 4.48 6.73 0.07
CA ARG A 19 5.62 6.40 0.92
C ARG A 19 5.71 7.31 2.14
N ASP A 20 5.61 8.62 1.95
CA ASP A 20 5.70 9.60 3.04
C ASP A 20 4.55 9.42 4.04
N ALA A 21 3.33 9.25 3.52
CA ALA A 21 2.15 9.04 4.34
C ALA A 21 2.28 7.80 5.24
N VAL A 22 2.73 6.68 4.68
CA VAL A 22 2.96 5.44 5.45
C VAL A 22 4.06 5.64 6.49
N GLY A 23 5.15 6.34 6.13
CA GLY A 23 6.21 6.70 7.06
C GLY A 23 5.70 7.52 8.25
N GLN A 24 4.88 8.54 8.00
CA GLN A 24 4.27 9.37 9.03
C GLN A 24 3.32 8.57 9.93
N LEU A 25 2.47 7.71 9.35
CA LEU A 25 1.56 6.86 10.13
C LEU A 25 2.33 5.92 11.05
N ARG A 26 3.44 5.33 10.60
CA ARG A 26 4.27 4.46 11.44
C ARG A 26 5.01 5.23 12.52
N ALA A 27 5.55 6.40 12.20
CA ALA A 27 6.27 7.25 13.17
C ALA A 27 5.36 7.71 14.33
N GLN A 28 4.05 7.81 14.09
CA GLN A 28 3.06 8.21 15.08
C GLN A 28 2.30 7.03 15.70
N ASP A 29 2.69 5.78 15.41
CA ASP A 29 1.99 4.57 15.85
C ASP A 29 0.49 4.53 15.44
N LEU A 30 0.18 5.14 14.29
CA LEU A 30 -1.17 5.21 13.70
C LEU A 30 -1.37 4.22 12.54
N ALA A 31 -0.33 3.46 12.18
CA ALA A 31 -0.40 2.43 11.15
C ALA A 31 -1.37 1.33 11.59
N CYS A 32 -2.20 0.86 10.67
CA CYS A 32 -3.19 -0.20 10.93
C CYS A 32 -3.05 -1.35 9.94
N THR A 33 -3.47 -2.54 10.37
CA THR A 33 -3.68 -3.67 9.47
C THR A 33 -5.04 -3.55 8.78
N VAL A 34 -5.17 -4.20 7.62
CA VAL A 34 -6.39 -4.24 6.82
C VAL A 34 -6.80 -5.71 6.66
N ALA A 35 -8.07 -6.03 6.85
CA ALA A 35 -8.55 -7.39 6.60
C ALA A 35 -8.31 -7.77 5.13
N GLY A 36 -7.81 -8.99 4.87
CA GLY A 36 -7.38 -9.42 3.54
C GLY A 36 -8.47 -9.29 2.47
N ASP A 37 -9.72 -9.60 2.84
CA ASP A 37 -10.90 -9.48 1.98
C ASP A 37 -11.28 -8.01 1.66
N LYS A 38 -10.84 -7.05 2.48
CA LYS A 38 -11.11 -5.61 2.31
C LYS A 38 -10.02 -4.86 1.56
N VAL A 39 -8.83 -5.44 1.37
CA VAL A 39 -7.69 -4.78 0.74
C VAL A 39 -8.05 -4.19 -0.62
N GLY A 40 -8.67 -5.00 -1.49
CA GLY A 40 -9.04 -4.55 -2.84
C GLY A 40 -10.01 -3.37 -2.82
N ALA A 41 -11.05 -3.44 -1.98
CA ALA A 41 -12.02 -2.36 -1.83
C ALA A 41 -11.36 -1.07 -1.28
N LYS A 42 -10.49 -1.20 -0.28
CA LYS A 42 -9.80 -0.07 0.36
C LYS A 42 -8.75 0.58 -0.55
N ALA A 43 -8.01 -0.21 -1.31
CA ALA A 43 -7.08 0.31 -2.32
C ALA A 43 -7.81 1.04 -3.45
N ARG A 44 -9.00 0.56 -3.84
CA ARG A 44 -9.86 1.27 -4.79
C ARG A 44 -10.35 2.61 -4.25
N MET A 45 -10.82 2.64 -3.01
CA MET A 45 -11.22 3.90 -2.35
C MET A 45 -10.06 4.89 -2.27
N PHE A 46 -8.83 4.42 -1.97
CA PHE A 46 -7.65 5.26 -2.07
C PHE A 46 -7.52 5.93 -3.44
N ALA A 47 -7.56 5.14 -4.53
CA ALA A 47 -7.44 5.68 -5.88
C ALA A 47 -8.54 6.70 -6.20
N GLU A 48 -9.78 6.41 -5.84
CA GLU A 48 -10.93 7.32 -6.04
C GLU A 48 -10.77 8.62 -5.23
N CYS A 49 -10.26 8.55 -4.00
CA CYS A 49 -9.94 9.73 -3.20
C CYS A 49 -8.86 10.60 -3.88
N VAL A 50 -7.77 9.97 -4.33
CA VAL A 50 -6.68 10.69 -5.02
C VAL A 50 -7.18 11.36 -6.30
N GLU A 51 -7.93 10.64 -7.13
CA GLU A 51 -8.48 11.17 -8.40
C GLU A 51 -9.43 12.36 -8.16
N ARG A 52 -10.13 12.39 -7.02
CA ARG A 52 -11.08 13.45 -6.66
C ARG A 52 -10.48 14.54 -5.76
N GLY A 53 -9.20 14.45 -5.43
CA GLY A 53 -8.51 15.41 -4.55
C GLY A 53 -8.89 15.33 -3.07
N PHE A 54 -9.52 14.23 -2.63
CA PHE A 54 -9.82 13.99 -1.22
C PHE A 54 -8.63 13.33 -0.50
N THR A 55 -8.52 13.60 0.81
CA THR A 55 -7.55 12.92 1.67
C THR A 55 -8.03 11.50 1.99
N PRO A 56 -7.27 10.44 1.61
CA PRO A 56 -7.62 9.07 1.92
C PRO A 56 -7.52 8.75 3.43
N LEU A 57 -8.29 7.78 3.91
CA LEU A 57 -8.21 7.29 5.29
C LEU A 57 -6.95 6.44 5.52
N ARG A 58 -6.55 6.31 6.79
CA ARG A 58 -5.42 5.46 7.23
C ARG A 58 -5.50 4.05 6.66
N SER A 59 -6.66 3.39 6.76
CA SER A 59 -6.87 2.04 6.22
C SER A 59 -6.70 1.96 4.69
N GLU A 60 -7.01 3.04 3.98
CA GLU A 60 -6.94 3.11 2.51
C GLU A 60 -5.50 3.32 2.08
N ILE A 61 -4.76 4.19 2.79
CA ILE A 61 -3.32 4.38 2.65
C ILE A 61 -2.58 3.06 2.88
N MET A 62 -2.90 2.34 3.95
CA MET A 62 -2.23 1.05 4.26
C MET A 62 -2.57 -0.03 3.23
N ALA A 63 -3.82 -0.10 2.75
CA ALA A 63 -4.20 -1.02 1.67
C ALA A 63 -3.51 -0.69 0.34
N ALA A 64 -3.44 0.59 -0.01
CA ALA A 64 -2.74 1.08 -1.20
C ALA A 64 -1.25 0.75 -1.14
N CYS A 65 -0.62 0.90 0.03
CA CYS A 65 0.78 0.55 0.25
C CYS A 65 1.03 -0.95 0.04
N TYR A 66 0.18 -1.81 0.60
CA TYR A 66 0.25 -3.25 0.35
C TYR A 66 0.16 -3.59 -1.15
N VAL A 67 -0.82 -3.01 -1.85
CA VAL A 67 -1.00 -3.25 -3.30
C VAL A 67 0.23 -2.78 -4.09
N ALA A 68 0.73 -1.57 -3.81
CA ALA A 68 1.90 -1.02 -4.48
C ALA A 68 3.15 -1.90 -4.30
N GLU A 69 3.40 -2.38 -3.08
CA GLU A 69 4.56 -3.25 -2.81
C GLU A 69 4.37 -4.65 -3.41
N ARG A 70 3.18 -5.25 -3.31
CA ARG A 70 2.87 -6.54 -3.92
C ARG A 70 3.08 -6.50 -5.44
N ASP A 71 2.57 -5.46 -6.08
CA ASP A 71 2.68 -5.30 -7.53
C ASP A 71 4.14 -5.07 -7.95
N ALA A 72 4.92 -4.31 -7.17
CA ALA A 72 6.35 -4.13 -7.42
C ALA A 72 7.14 -5.44 -7.33
N VAL A 73 6.88 -6.26 -6.31
CA VAL A 73 7.53 -7.58 -6.16
C VAL A 73 7.11 -8.53 -7.30
N THR A 74 5.84 -8.50 -7.68
CA THR A 74 5.32 -9.31 -8.80
C THR A 74 6.01 -8.91 -10.11
N GLU A 75 6.15 -7.61 -10.35
CA GLU A 75 6.85 -7.07 -11.52
C GLU A 75 8.34 -7.44 -11.52
N SER A 76 9.01 -7.45 -10.35
CA SER A 76 10.39 -7.95 -10.24
C SER A 76 10.51 -9.43 -10.61
N PHE A 77 9.55 -10.26 -10.22
CA PHE A 77 9.52 -11.68 -10.60
C PHE A 77 9.27 -11.85 -12.10
N GLU A 78 8.30 -11.14 -12.68
CA GLU A 78 7.99 -11.18 -14.11
C GLU A 78 9.18 -10.76 -14.99
N ARG A 79 10.04 -9.87 -14.46
CA ARG A 79 11.28 -9.44 -15.11
C ARG A 79 12.47 -10.38 -14.88
N GLY A 80 12.28 -11.48 -14.15
CA GLY A 80 13.35 -12.43 -13.82
C GLY A 80 14.40 -11.86 -12.85
N LEU A 81 14.08 -10.80 -12.10
CA LEU A 81 15.00 -10.17 -11.15
C LEU A 81 15.05 -10.90 -9.80
N ILE A 82 13.99 -11.65 -9.49
CA ILE A 82 13.90 -12.50 -8.29
C ILE A 82 13.37 -13.88 -8.66
N THR A 83 13.67 -14.85 -7.83
CA THR A 83 13.19 -16.22 -7.93
C THR A 83 11.76 -16.35 -7.40
N ARG A 84 11.12 -17.49 -7.69
CA ARG A 84 9.80 -17.83 -7.14
C ARG A 84 9.80 -17.91 -5.61
N GLY A 85 10.85 -18.46 -5.01
CA GLY A 85 10.97 -18.56 -3.55
C GLY A 85 11.04 -17.18 -2.88
N GLU A 86 11.76 -16.24 -3.49
CA GLU A 86 11.85 -14.85 -3.02
C GLU A 86 10.50 -14.11 -3.17
N LEU A 87 9.76 -14.35 -4.27
CA LEU A 87 8.41 -13.82 -4.45
C LEU A 87 7.47 -14.30 -3.33
N GLU A 88 7.45 -15.60 -3.05
CA GLU A 88 6.59 -16.21 -2.03
C GLU A 88 6.93 -15.67 -0.63
N GLN A 89 8.22 -15.58 -0.29
CA GLN A 89 8.69 -15.00 0.97
C GLN A 89 8.31 -13.52 1.12
N ALA A 90 8.48 -12.73 0.06
CA ALA A 90 8.11 -11.32 0.05
C ALA A 90 6.60 -11.12 0.22
N GLN A 91 5.77 -11.90 -0.48
CA GLN A 91 4.31 -11.85 -0.35
C GLN A 91 3.85 -12.26 1.06
N LEU A 92 4.49 -13.26 1.66
CA LEU A 92 4.23 -13.67 3.05
C LEU A 92 4.58 -12.54 4.03
N ALA A 93 5.73 -11.90 3.86
CA ALA A 93 6.17 -10.78 4.70
C ALA A 93 5.23 -9.57 4.58
N LEU A 94 4.79 -9.24 3.36
CA LEU A 94 3.80 -8.19 3.12
C LEU A 94 2.46 -8.54 3.80
N SER A 95 2.02 -9.77 3.67
CA SER A 95 0.76 -10.23 4.29
C SER A 95 0.80 -10.09 5.80
N ARG A 96 1.89 -10.52 6.45
CA ARG A 96 2.08 -10.36 7.90
C ARG A 96 2.13 -8.90 8.35
N ARG A 97 2.69 -8.01 7.52
CA ARG A 97 2.90 -6.61 7.88
C ARG A 97 1.65 -5.75 7.73
N PHE A 98 0.81 -6.05 6.74
CA PHE A 98 -0.31 -5.18 6.37
C PHE A 98 -1.66 -5.83 6.56
N LEU A 99 -1.74 -7.16 6.50
CA LEU A 99 -3.01 -7.85 6.60
C LEU A 99 -3.24 -8.27 8.04
N GLY A 100 -4.46 -8.08 8.53
CA GLY A 100 -4.88 -8.57 9.84
C GLY A 100 -5.02 -10.10 9.88
N ALA A 101 -4.14 -10.82 9.19
CA ALA A 101 -4.09 -12.27 9.17
C ALA A 101 -3.75 -12.76 10.59
N THR A 102 -4.77 -13.33 11.23
CA THR A 102 -4.62 -14.21 12.39
C THR A 102 -4.41 -15.63 11.89
#